data_AF-A0A8J2K756-F1
#
_entry.id   AF-A0A8J2K756-F1
#
_cell.length_a   1.000
_cell.length_b   1.000
_cell.length_c   1.000
_cell.angle_alpha   90.00
_cell.angle_beta   90.00
_cell.angle_gamma   90.00
#
_symmetry.space_group_name_H-M   'P 1'
#
loop_
_entity.id
_entity.type
_entity.pdbx_description
1 polymer ?
#
loop_
_entity_poly.entity_id
_entity_poly.type
_entity_poly.pdbx_seq_one_letter_code
_entity_poly.pdbx_strand_id
1 'polypeptide(L)'
;MTDGQFPYSTDPMAPLKFKKWKIFKLYFRSIFFGVRTLLKTICVAARANNRFVTKKFQGVSNHTWSKPVQLSVLREIRAFTDSSIPAILASATAGAVRKLDEYYPALKEASGPGCLSFELEREEGDSEKFPQPKDKVLMGMIGAVGPYPDVAPRNRYTVVNFHANTSVCSRLERLGTMKRKMRKMGENADFLVNLWMFQLLGKFPAGFVQKMMKNGGSPIVV
;
A
#
# COMPACT_ATOMS: atom_id res chain seq x y z
N MET A 1 7.80 -14.08 -28.12
CA MET A 1 6.95 -13.81 -26.95
C MET A 1 6.45 -12.39 -27.10
N THR A 2 5.14 -12.17 -27.07
CA THR A 2 4.54 -10.85 -27.32
C THR A 2 4.92 -9.89 -26.19
N ASP A 3 5.90 -9.05 -26.48
CA ASP A 3 6.33 -7.91 -25.69
C ASP A 3 5.16 -6.93 -25.53
N GLY A 4 4.67 -6.71 -24.30
CA GLY A 4 3.76 -5.60 -24.06
C GLY A 4 2.93 -5.68 -22.78
N GLN A 5 2.62 -6.86 -22.26
CA GLN A 5 1.91 -6.94 -20.98
C GLN A 5 2.92 -6.88 -19.83
N PHE A 6 2.97 -5.71 -19.18
CA PHE A 6 3.61 -5.58 -17.88
C PHE A 6 3.07 -6.70 -16.97
N PRO A 7 3.94 -7.45 -16.27
CA PRO A 7 3.52 -8.57 -15.46
C PRO A 7 2.89 -8.08 -14.15
N TYR A 8 1.65 -7.62 -14.24
CA TYR A 8 0.86 -7.29 -13.07
C TYR A 8 0.66 -8.56 -12.24
N SER A 9 0.87 -8.48 -10.93
CA SER A 9 0.48 -9.54 -10.00
C SER A 9 -1.03 -9.80 -10.04
N THR A 10 -1.78 -8.75 -10.39
CA THR A 10 -3.22 -8.69 -10.53
C THR A 10 -3.50 -7.64 -11.59
N ASP A 11 -3.99 -8.05 -12.75
CA ASP A 11 -4.50 -7.12 -13.74
C ASP A 11 -5.81 -6.52 -13.21
N PRO A 12 -5.86 -5.21 -12.90
CA PRO A 12 -7.07 -4.58 -12.38
C PRO A 12 -8.18 -4.45 -13.44
N MET A 13 -7.86 -4.66 -14.71
CA MET A 13 -8.79 -4.59 -15.84
C MET A 13 -9.31 -5.98 -16.24
N ALA A 14 -8.61 -7.05 -15.87
CA ALA A 14 -9.07 -8.41 -16.12
C ALA A 14 -10.33 -8.73 -15.28
N PRO A 15 -11.28 -9.49 -15.84
CA PRO A 15 -12.44 -9.93 -15.09
C PRO A 15 -11.99 -10.81 -13.90
N LEU A 16 -12.57 -10.55 -12.72
CA LEU A 16 -12.28 -11.30 -11.51
C LEU A 16 -12.66 -12.79 -11.70
N LYS A 17 -11.69 -13.69 -11.53
CA LYS A 17 -11.86 -15.15 -11.72
C LYS A 17 -12.58 -15.85 -10.55
N PHE A 18 -13.54 -15.20 -9.90
CA PHE A 18 -14.29 -15.78 -8.78
C PHE A 18 -15.68 -16.26 -9.21
N LYS A 19 -16.27 -17.20 -8.44
CA LYS A 19 -17.68 -17.56 -8.60
C LYS A 19 -18.56 -16.32 -8.39
N LYS A 20 -19.63 -16.17 -9.20
CA LYS A 20 -20.53 -14.99 -9.18
C LYS A 20 -21.00 -14.60 -7.77
N TRP A 21 -21.34 -15.56 -6.91
CA TRP A 21 -21.72 -15.30 -5.52
C TRP A 21 -20.61 -14.66 -4.66
N LYS A 22 -19.35 -15.11 -4.83
CA LYS A 22 -18.21 -14.51 -4.11
C LYS A 22 -17.99 -13.07 -4.57
N ILE A 23 -18.11 -12.83 -5.88
CA ILE A 23 -18.04 -11.49 -6.48
C ILE A 23 -19.15 -10.60 -5.89
N PHE A 24 -20.39 -11.09 -5.86
CA PHE A 24 -21.51 -10.37 -5.28
C PHE A 24 -21.26 -10.02 -3.80
N LYS A 25 -20.86 -10.98 -2.97
CA LYS A 25 -20.54 -10.74 -1.55
C LYS A 25 -19.41 -9.72 -1.37
N LEU A 26 -18.42 -9.76 -2.26
CA LEU A 26 -17.28 -8.86 -2.25
C LEU A 26 -17.70 -7.42 -2.62
N TYR A 27 -18.51 -7.25 -3.67
CA TYR A 27 -19.09 -5.95 -4.02
C TYR A 27 -19.99 -5.42 -2.91
N PHE A 28 -20.88 -6.26 -2.37
CA PHE A 28 -21.76 -5.89 -1.28
C PHE A 28 -20.96 -5.36 -0.09
N ARG A 29 -19.97 -6.12 0.40
CA ARG A 29 -19.07 -5.65 1.47
C ARG A 29 -18.38 -4.34 1.11
N SER A 30 -17.85 -4.23 -0.11
CA SER A 30 -17.15 -3.03 -0.57
C SER A 30 -18.04 -1.79 -0.59
N ILE A 31 -19.32 -1.93 -0.93
CA ILE A 31 -20.28 -0.81 -0.87
C ILE A 31 -20.50 -0.34 0.57
N PHE A 32 -20.78 -1.26 1.50
CA PHE A 32 -20.99 -0.89 2.90
C PHE A 32 -19.74 -0.28 3.54
N PHE A 33 -18.57 -0.91 3.32
CA PHE A 33 -17.29 -0.36 3.78
C PHE A 33 -16.96 0.97 3.12
N GLY A 34 -17.21 1.10 1.81
CA GLY A 34 -16.99 2.32 1.05
C GLY A 34 -17.86 3.48 1.55
N VAL A 35 -19.17 3.27 1.72
CA VAL A 35 -20.09 4.29 2.25
C VAL A 35 -19.72 4.67 3.68
N ARG A 36 -19.44 3.69 4.56
CA ARG A 36 -19.00 3.97 5.93
C ARG A 36 -17.70 4.79 5.94
N THR A 37 -16.74 4.43 5.09
CA THR A 37 -15.46 5.15 5.00
C THR A 37 -15.68 6.56 4.48
N LEU A 38 -16.47 6.72 3.42
CA LEU A 38 -16.85 8.01 2.86
C LEU A 38 -17.53 8.90 3.91
N LEU A 39 -18.54 8.39 4.61
CA LEU A 39 -19.23 9.11 5.67
C LEU A 39 -18.30 9.49 6.82
N LYS A 40 -17.45 8.56 7.28
CA LYS A 40 -16.45 8.85 8.31
C LYS A 40 -15.53 9.97 7.82
N THR A 41 -15.05 9.90 6.59
CA THR A 41 -14.16 10.91 6.03
C THR A 41 -14.84 12.26 5.86
N ILE A 42 -16.11 12.30 5.40
CA ILE A 42 -16.90 13.53 5.32
C ILE A 42 -17.12 14.11 6.72
N CYS A 43 -17.50 13.30 7.71
CA CYS A 43 -17.69 13.73 9.09
C CYS A 43 -16.40 14.29 9.69
N VAL A 44 -15.25 13.63 9.50
CA VAL A 44 -13.95 14.13 9.96
C VAL A 44 -13.57 15.40 9.19
N ALA A 45 -13.78 15.45 7.88
CA ALA A 45 -13.49 16.62 7.06
C ALA A 45 -14.37 17.83 7.40
N ALA A 46 -15.63 17.60 7.80
CA ALA A 46 -16.58 18.61 8.24
C ALA A 46 -16.33 19.06 9.67
N ARG A 47 -15.91 18.16 10.57
CA ARG A 47 -15.49 18.48 11.95
C ARG A 47 -14.13 19.14 12.04
N ALA A 48 -13.29 18.98 11.02
CA ALA A 48 -12.04 19.72 10.90
C ALA A 48 -12.33 21.21 10.68
N ASN A 49 -12.68 21.91 11.77
CA ASN A 49 -12.75 23.36 11.85
C ASN A 49 -11.35 23.93 11.65
N ASN A 50 -10.86 24.08 10.41
CA ASN A 50 -9.73 24.96 10.13
C ASN A 50 -9.50 25.38 8.66
N ARG A 51 -9.81 26.66 8.42
CA ARG A 51 -9.07 27.80 7.81
C ARG A 51 -7.71 27.66 7.06
N PHE A 52 -7.24 26.48 6.66
CA PHE A 52 -5.88 26.35 6.09
C PHE A 52 -5.86 25.31 4.93
N VAL A 53 -5.66 25.67 3.65
CA VAL A 53 -4.43 26.29 3.11
C VAL A 53 -3.25 25.80 3.93
N THR A 54 -2.54 24.79 3.46
CA THR A 54 -1.18 24.51 3.95
C THR A 54 -0.34 25.78 3.73
N LYS A 55 -0.28 26.67 4.72
CA LYS A 55 0.69 27.76 4.75
C LYS A 55 2.04 27.11 5.03
N LYS A 56 2.66 26.66 3.94
CA LYS A 56 4.02 26.11 3.85
C LYS A 56 4.19 24.70 4.43
N PHE A 57 4.56 23.77 3.55
CA PHE A 57 5.41 22.63 3.91
C PHE A 57 6.76 23.20 4.35
N GLN A 58 6.91 23.56 5.63
CA GLN A 58 8.21 23.84 6.21
C GLN A 58 8.51 22.74 7.22
N GLY A 59 9.59 21.99 6.99
CA GLY A 59 10.30 21.32 8.08
C GLY A 59 10.76 19.88 7.86
N VAL A 60 10.31 19.14 6.84
CA VAL A 60 10.81 17.78 6.60
C VAL A 60 11.58 17.72 5.29
N SER A 61 12.90 17.72 5.42
CA SER A 61 13.82 17.40 4.33
C SER A 61 13.63 15.93 3.95
N ASN A 62 12.97 15.67 2.83
CA ASN A 62 12.87 14.33 2.27
C ASN A 62 14.18 13.99 1.55
N HIS A 63 15.08 13.30 2.24
CA HIS A 63 16.26 12.74 1.60
C HIS A 63 15.88 11.48 0.83
N THR A 64 15.87 11.57 -0.50
CA THR A 64 15.63 10.42 -1.38
C THR A 64 16.94 9.99 -2.00
N TRP A 65 17.25 8.71 -1.87
CA TRP A 65 18.43 8.08 -2.44
C TRP A 65 17.95 6.81 -3.13
N SER A 66 18.28 6.68 -4.41
CA SER A 66 17.90 5.51 -5.21
C SER A 66 19.04 5.15 -6.13
N LYS A 67 19.41 3.86 -6.14
CA LYS A 67 20.24 3.29 -7.20
C LYS A 67 19.33 2.59 -8.21
N PRO A 68 19.66 2.64 -9.52
CA PRO A 68 18.89 1.91 -10.52
C PRO A 68 18.91 0.41 -10.20
N VAL A 69 17.73 -0.21 -10.17
CA VAL A 69 17.61 -1.64 -9.98
C VAL A 69 17.77 -2.33 -11.33
N GLN A 70 18.72 -3.27 -11.43
CA GLN A 70 18.94 -4.03 -12.65
C GLN A 70 17.74 -4.94 -12.94
N LEU A 71 16.97 -4.60 -13.98
CA LEU A 71 15.76 -5.35 -14.37
C LEU A 71 16.08 -6.78 -14.83
N SER A 72 17.27 -7.04 -15.36
CA SER A 72 17.75 -8.36 -15.75
C SER A 72 17.72 -9.34 -14.57
N VAL A 73 18.29 -8.94 -13.44
CA VAL A 73 18.33 -9.74 -12.20
C VAL A 73 16.91 -10.03 -11.69
N LEU A 74 16.02 -9.02 -11.72
CA LEU A 74 14.63 -9.22 -11.32
C LEU A 74 13.88 -10.20 -12.24
N ARG A 75 14.16 -10.17 -13.55
CA ARG A 75 13.58 -11.11 -14.51
C ARG A 75 14.08 -12.53 -14.30
N GLU A 76 15.37 -12.70 -13.99
CA GLU A 76 15.96 -14.00 -13.67
C GLU A 76 15.37 -14.61 -12.40
N ILE A 77 15.30 -13.82 -11.31
CA ILE A 77 14.67 -14.26 -10.05
C ILE A 77 13.21 -14.61 -10.30
N ARG A 78 12.50 -13.82 -11.11
CA ARG A 78 11.11 -14.10 -11.49
C ARG A 78 10.99 -15.41 -12.26
N ALA A 79 11.85 -15.65 -13.25
CA ALA A 79 11.84 -16.87 -14.04
C ALA A 79 12.09 -18.11 -13.16
N PHE A 80 12.99 -18.00 -12.18
CA PHE A 80 13.31 -19.10 -11.28
C PHE A 80 12.24 -19.35 -10.19
N THR A 81 11.62 -18.29 -9.67
CA THR A 81 10.72 -18.38 -8.49
C THR A 81 9.24 -18.27 -8.84
N ASP A 82 8.90 -18.00 -10.10
CA ASP A 82 7.55 -17.66 -10.55
C ASP A 82 6.91 -16.54 -9.69
N SER A 83 7.71 -15.61 -9.20
CA SER A 83 7.25 -14.51 -8.33
C SER A 83 7.03 -13.24 -9.12
N SER A 84 6.06 -12.42 -8.70
CA SER A 84 5.88 -11.09 -9.29
C SER A 84 7.04 -10.16 -8.90
N ILE A 85 7.39 -9.21 -9.78
CA ILE A 85 8.43 -8.21 -9.49
C ILE A 85 8.15 -7.46 -8.18
N PRO A 86 6.90 -7.01 -7.89
CA PRO A 86 6.62 -6.37 -6.62
C PRO A 86 6.84 -7.27 -5.40
N ALA A 87 6.56 -8.57 -5.50
CA ALA A 87 6.82 -9.50 -4.40
C ALA A 87 8.32 -9.65 -4.13
N ILE A 88 9.13 -9.67 -5.19
CA ILE A 88 10.59 -9.72 -5.11
C ILE A 88 11.11 -8.45 -4.42
N LEU A 89 10.68 -7.28 -4.88
CA LEU A 89 11.08 -5.99 -4.31
C LEU A 89 10.66 -5.87 -2.84
N ALA A 90 9.40 -6.16 -2.52
CA ALA A 90 8.89 -6.12 -1.15
C ALA A 90 9.63 -7.10 -0.22
N SER A 91 9.96 -8.30 -0.71
CA SER A 91 10.77 -9.27 0.03
C SER A 91 12.20 -8.77 0.24
N ALA A 92 12.82 -8.13 -0.77
CA ALA A 92 14.15 -7.55 -0.67
C ALA A 92 14.17 -6.38 0.34
N THR A 93 13.18 -5.50 0.29
CA THR A 93 13.02 -4.40 1.26
C THR A 93 12.84 -4.96 2.67
N ALA A 94 12.06 -6.03 2.85
CA ALA A 94 11.89 -6.68 4.15
C ALA A 94 13.20 -7.29 4.65
N GLY A 95 14.02 -7.80 3.72
CA GLY A 95 15.40 -8.21 3.94
C GLY A 95 16.28 -7.08 4.46
N ALA A 96 16.24 -5.94 3.79
CA ALA A 96 17.04 -4.77 4.13
C ALA A 96 16.67 -4.18 5.49
N VAL A 97 15.37 -4.01 5.77
CA VAL A 97 14.90 -3.48 7.07
C VAL A 97 15.33 -4.39 8.21
N ARG A 98 15.18 -5.71 8.05
CA ARG A 98 15.65 -6.66 9.07
C ARG A 98 17.16 -6.53 9.34
N LYS A 99 17.99 -6.38 8.30
CA LYS A 99 19.43 -6.17 8.49
C LYS A 99 19.74 -4.85 9.19
N LEU A 100 18.93 -3.83 8.95
CA LEU A 100 19.05 -2.54 9.65
C LEU A 100 18.72 -2.70 11.13
N ASP A 101 17.66 -3.46 11.46
CA ASP A 101 17.31 -3.80 12.85
C ASP A 101 18.44 -4.61 13.53
N GLU A 102 19.10 -5.52 12.80
CA GLU A 102 20.26 -6.28 13.29
C GLU A 102 21.48 -5.38 13.56
N TYR A 103 21.70 -4.36 12.71
CA TYR A 103 22.87 -3.47 12.81
C TYR A 103 22.71 -2.38 13.89
N TYR A 104 21.48 -1.97 14.20
CA TYR A 104 21.18 -0.92 15.16
C TYR A 104 20.24 -1.40 16.29
N PRO A 105 20.67 -2.34 17.15
CA PRO A 105 19.83 -2.85 18.23
C PRO A 105 19.43 -1.74 19.23
N ALA A 106 20.31 -0.76 19.45
CA ALA A 106 20.02 0.39 20.32
C ALA A 106 18.87 1.26 19.80
N LEU A 107 18.67 1.36 18.46
CA LEU A 107 17.49 2.04 17.92
C LEU A 107 16.22 1.26 18.23
N LYS A 108 16.27 -0.08 18.25
CA LYS A 108 15.14 -0.93 18.62
C LYS A 108 14.75 -0.77 20.10
N GLU A 109 15.75 -0.59 20.97
CA GLU A 109 15.54 -0.34 22.39
C GLU A 109 15.04 1.08 22.66
N ALA A 110 15.66 2.09 22.03
CA ALA A 110 15.27 3.50 22.14
C ALA A 110 13.89 3.78 21.52
N SER A 111 13.52 3.03 20.48
CA SER A 111 12.19 3.12 19.86
C SER A 111 11.09 2.49 20.73
N GLY A 112 11.44 1.86 21.85
CA GLY A 112 10.49 1.03 22.60
C GLY A 112 9.83 -0.05 21.73
N PRO A 113 8.86 -0.79 22.28
CA PRO A 113 8.04 -1.70 21.49
C PRO A 113 7.04 -0.91 20.62
N GLY A 114 7.50 -0.19 19.58
CA GLY A 114 6.60 0.47 18.62
C GLY A 114 7.16 1.56 17.70
N CYS A 115 8.27 2.24 17.99
CA CYS A 115 8.54 3.57 17.40
C CYS A 115 9.27 3.59 16.03
N LEU A 116 9.68 2.45 15.46
CA LEU A 116 10.04 2.39 14.03
C LEU A 116 8.83 2.16 13.11
N SER A 117 7.64 1.98 13.69
CA SER A 117 6.41 2.33 12.99
C SER A 117 6.38 3.85 12.92
N PHE A 118 6.30 4.42 11.73
CA PHE A 118 5.81 5.78 11.56
C PHE A 118 4.38 5.78 12.14
N GLU A 119 4.24 5.99 13.45
CA GLU A 119 2.98 6.26 14.11
C GLU A 119 2.58 7.65 13.61
N LEU A 120 1.91 7.65 12.46
CA LEU A 120 1.07 8.76 12.06
C LEU A 120 0.17 9.00 13.27
N GLU A 121 0.43 10.08 14.03
CA GLU A 121 -0.29 10.44 15.26
C GLU A 121 -1.78 10.26 15.00
N ARG A 122 -2.30 9.14 15.48
CA ARG A 122 -3.68 8.76 15.27
C ARG A 122 -4.38 9.39 16.44
N GLU A 123 -5.05 10.52 16.19
CA GLU A 123 -5.84 11.22 17.21
C GLU A 123 -6.62 10.20 18.05
N GLU A 124 -6.33 10.24 19.35
CA GLU A 124 -6.82 9.32 20.37
C GLU A 124 -8.35 9.32 20.38
N GLY A 125 -8.94 8.28 19.80
CA GLY A 125 -10.37 8.07 19.80
C GLY A 125 -10.69 6.71 19.21
N ASP A 126 -10.73 5.70 20.08
CA ASP A 126 -11.26 4.36 19.81
C ASP A 126 -10.49 3.44 18.85
N SER A 127 -9.15 3.43 18.90
CA SER A 127 -8.41 2.25 18.44
C SER A 127 -8.07 1.37 19.63
N GLU A 128 -8.85 0.30 19.82
CA GLU A 128 -8.40 -0.89 20.53
C GLU A 128 -6.94 -1.16 20.17
N LYS A 129 -6.09 -1.21 21.18
CA LYS A 129 -4.65 -1.47 21.08
C LYS A 129 -4.43 -2.86 20.48
N PHE A 130 -4.42 -2.96 19.15
CA PHE A 130 -3.88 -4.13 18.49
C PHE A 130 -2.36 -4.03 18.58
N PRO A 131 -1.67 -4.87 19.40
CA PRO A 131 -0.22 -4.85 19.43
C PRO A 131 0.28 -5.13 18.01
N GLN A 132 0.95 -4.15 17.41
CA GLN A 132 1.69 -4.38 16.17
C GLN A 132 2.73 -5.47 16.49
N PRO A 133 2.70 -6.62 15.81
CA PRO A 133 3.68 -7.66 16.07
C PRO A 133 5.06 -7.09 15.74
N LYS A 134 6.01 -7.21 16.69
CA LYS A 134 7.36 -6.63 16.67
C LYS A 134 8.18 -6.94 15.41
N ASP A 135 7.73 -7.89 14.59
CA ASP A 135 8.41 -8.39 13.40
C ASP A 135 7.67 -8.08 12.09
N LYS A 136 6.82 -7.05 12.07
CA LYS A 136 6.13 -6.62 10.85
C LYS A 136 6.43 -5.17 10.52
N VAL A 137 6.82 -4.94 9.28
CA VAL A 137 7.03 -3.60 8.71
C VAL A 137 5.88 -3.30 7.78
N LEU A 138 5.25 -2.14 7.96
CA LEU A 138 4.24 -1.63 7.03
C LEU A 138 4.94 -1.19 5.75
N MET A 139 4.58 -1.78 4.62
CA MET A 139 5.04 -1.38 3.31
C MET A 139 3.88 -0.82 2.50
N GLY A 140 4.10 0.33 1.88
CA GLY A 140 3.22 0.89 0.86
C GLY A 140 3.77 0.57 -0.53
N MET A 141 2.96 -0.06 -1.37
CA MET A 141 3.25 -0.21 -2.80
C MET A 141 2.36 0.73 -3.59
N ILE A 142 2.99 1.61 -4.36
CA ILE A 142 2.30 2.55 -5.25
C ILE A 142 2.43 2.01 -6.67
N GLY A 143 1.31 1.57 -7.23
CA GLY A 143 1.21 1.27 -8.65
C GLY A 143 0.65 2.49 -9.37
N ALA A 144 1.47 3.19 -10.14
CA ALA A 144 0.98 4.21 -11.06
C ALA A 144 0.81 3.58 -12.45
N VAL A 145 -0.41 3.63 -12.98
CA VAL A 145 -0.63 3.31 -14.38
C VAL A 145 -0.20 4.54 -15.19
N GLY A 146 0.96 4.46 -15.86
CA GLY A 146 1.40 5.51 -16.77
C GLY A 146 0.42 5.73 -17.92
N PRO A 147 0.49 6.85 -18.64
CA PRO A 147 -0.39 7.11 -19.77
C PRO A 147 -0.20 6.01 -20.82
N TYR A 148 -1.24 5.23 -21.08
CA TYR A 148 -1.29 4.40 -22.28
C TYR A 148 -1.69 5.29 -23.46
N PRO A 149 -1.14 5.08 -24.65
CA PRO A 149 -1.49 5.87 -25.83
C PRO A 149 -3.00 5.89 -26.11
N ASP A 150 -3.71 4.80 -25.79
CA ASP A 150 -5.15 4.67 -26.04
C ASP A 150 -6.03 4.93 -24.81
N VAL A 151 -5.45 5.25 -23.66
CA VAL A 151 -6.20 5.51 -22.42
C VAL A 151 -5.91 6.94 -21.99
N ALA A 152 -6.94 7.79 -22.06
CA ALA A 152 -6.86 9.16 -21.56
C ALA A 152 -6.18 9.19 -20.18
N PRO A 153 -5.29 10.16 -19.91
CA PRO A 153 -4.57 10.24 -18.65
C PRO A 153 -5.57 10.27 -17.50
N ARG A 154 -5.65 9.14 -16.79
CA ARG A 154 -6.44 9.01 -15.58
C ARG A 154 -5.43 8.85 -14.46
N ASN A 155 -5.52 9.70 -13.44
CA ASN A 155 -4.79 9.51 -12.18
C ASN A 155 -5.25 8.21 -11.51
N ARG A 156 -4.76 7.09 -12.03
CA ARG A 156 -4.98 5.74 -11.53
C ARG A 156 -3.69 5.30 -10.86
N TYR A 157 -3.46 5.89 -9.70
CA TYR A 157 -2.55 5.31 -8.75
C TYR A 157 -3.37 4.42 -7.82
N THR A 158 -2.91 3.19 -7.65
CA THR A 158 -3.40 2.30 -6.61
C THR A 158 -2.31 2.21 -5.57
N VAL A 159 -2.64 2.49 -4.33
CA VAL A 159 -1.70 2.25 -3.23
C VAL A 159 -2.23 1.15 -2.37
N VAL A 160 -1.36 0.17 -2.13
CA VAL A 160 -1.69 -0.98 -1.33
C VAL A 160 -0.70 -1.08 -0.20
N ASN A 161 -1.22 -0.98 1.01
CA ASN A 161 -0.46 -1.16 2.23
C ASN A 161 -0.50 -2.64 2.63
N PHE A 162 0.63 -3.21 2.99
CA PHE A 162 0.71 -4.56 3.50
C PHE A 162 1.86 -4.72 4.47
N HIS A 163 1.71 -5.68 5.39
CA HIS A 163 2.75 -5.98 6.36
C HIS A 163 3.71 -7.04 5.81
N ALA A 164 4.97 -6.66 5.65
CA ALA A 164 6.05 -7.60 5.41
C ALA A 164 6.55 -8.20 6.72
N ASN A 165 6.82 -9.50 6.74
CA ASN A 165 7.36 -10.16 7.92
C ASN A 165 8.90 -10.06 7.88
N THR A 166 9.50 -9.44 8.89
CA THR A 166 10.97 -9.32 9.03
C THR A 166 11.57 -10.48 9.80
N SER A 167 10.81 -11.26 10.58
CA SER A 167 11.38 -12.38 11.35
C SER A 167 11.81 -13.58 10.50
N VAL A 168 11.32 -13.71 9.27
CA VAL A 168 11.65 -14.85 8.40
C VAL A 168 13.09 -14.78 7.94
N CYS A 169 13.93 -15.72 8.38
CA CYS A 169 15.35 -15.68 8.10
C CYS A 169 15.70 -16.02 6.65
N SER A 170 15.10 -17.08 6.13
CA SER A 170 15.37 -17.56 4.77
C SER A 170 14.86 -16.56 3.72
N ARG A 171 15.71 -16.24 2.73
CA ARG A 171 15.36 -15.33 1.62
C ARG A 171 14.23 -15.90 0.77
N LEU A 172 14.30 -17.21 0.46
CA LEU A 172 13.29 -17.90 -0.36
C LEU A 172 11.97 -18.04 0.37
N GLU A 173 12.00 -18.34 1.66
CA GLU A 173 10.77 -18.46 2.47
C GLU A 173 10.06 -17.11 2.62
N ARG A 174 10.82 -16.03 2.80
CA ARG A 174 10.30 -14.66 2.84
C ARG A 174 9.64 -14.27 1.53
N LEU A 175 10.29 -14.58 0.40
CA LEU A 175 9.74 -14.37 -0.93
C LEU A 175 8.46 -15.20 -1.14
N GLY A 176 8.48 -16.48 -0.77
CA GLY A 176 7.30 -17.35 -0.87
C GLY A 176 6.12 -16.87 -0.01
N THR A 177 6.41 -16.35 1.19
CA THR A 177 5.40 -15.74 2.06
C THR A 177 4.85 -14.44 1.47
N MET A 178 5.71 -13.61 0.88
CA MET A 178 5.31 -12.39 0.20
C MET A 178 4.45 -12.68 -1.04
N LYS A 179 4.86 -13.64 -1.88
CA LYS A 179 4.10 -14.13 -3.04
C LYS A 179 2.69 -14.56 -2.62
N ARG A 180 2.57 -15.37 -1.56
CA ARG A 180 1.27 -15.81 -1.03
C ARG A 180 0.43 -14.64 -0.51
N LYS A 181 1.01 -13.68 0.20
CA LYS A 181 0.32 -12.48 0.69
C LYS A 181 -0.20 -11.61 -0.45
N MET A 182 0.64 -11.29 -1.43
CA MET A 182 0.25 -10.48 -2.59
C MET A 182 -0.82 -11.16 -3.45
N ARG A 183 -0.77 -12.48 -3.61
CA ARG A 183 -1.83 -13.21 -4.29
C ARG A 183 -3.18 -13.09 -3.57
N LYS A 184 -3.19 -13.17 -2.24
CA LYS A 184 -4.41 -13.00 -1.42
C LYS A 184 -4.91 -11.56 -1.37
N MET A 185 -4.05 -10.59 -1.66
CA MET A 185 -4.37 -9.16 -1.63
C MET A 185 -5.47 -8.79 -2.62
N GLY A 186 -5.46 -9.38 -3.82
CA GLY A 186 -6.52 -9.21 -4.82
C GLY A 186 -7.86 -9.81 -4.39
N GLU A 187 -7.89 -10.62 -3.34
CA GLU A 187 -9.10 -11.21 -2.75
C GLU A 187 -9.66 -10.35 -1.60
N ASN A 188 -8.93 -9.32 -1.15
CA ASN A 188 -9.33 -8.46 -0.05
C ASN A 188 -10.32 -7.37 -0.52
N ALA A 189 -11.36 -7.13 0.26
CA ALA A 189 -12.31 -6.05 0.01
C ALA A 189 -11.63 -4.68 0.03
N ASP A 190 -10.62 -4.48 0.88
CA ASP A 190 -9.88 -3.21 0.96
C ASP A 190 -9.22 -2.83 -0.37
N PHE A 191 -8.74 -3.82 -1.13
CA PHE A 191 -8.16 -3.59 -2.45
C PHE A 191 -9.19 -3.03 -3.42
N LEU A 192 -10.41 -3.59 -3.42
CA LEU A 192 -11.49 -3.10 -4.27
C LEU A 192 -12.03 -1.75 -3.80
N VAL A 193 -12.13 -1.53 -2.49
CA VAL A 193 -12.52 -0.22 -1.94
C VAL A 193 -11.51 0.84 -2.38
N ASN A 194 -10.21 0.57 -2.29
CA ASN A 194 -9.19 1.48 -2.78
C ASN A 194 -9.32 1.72 -4.30
N LEU A 195 -9.51 0.67 -5.09
CA LEU A 195 -9.70 0.79 -6.54
C LEU A 195 -10.93 1.65 -6.89
N TRP A 196 -12.06 1.39 -6.24
CA TRP A 196 -13.31 2.14 -6.41
C TRP A 196 -13.19 3.58 -5.94
N MET A 197 -12.56 3.80 -4.78
CA MET A 197 -12.27 5.13 -4.27
C MET A 197 -11.46 5.92 -5.29
N PHE A 198 -10.38 5.38 -5.83
CA PHE A 198 -9.59 6.13 -6.83
C PHE A 198 -10.34 6.33 -8.15
N GLN A 199 -11.19 5.39 -8.58
CA GLN A 199 -12.00 5.58 -9.78
C GLN A 199 -13.07 6.65 -9.63
N LEU A 200 -13.73 6.71 -8.48
CA LEU A 200 -14.77 7.70 -8.18
C LEU A 200 -14.16 9.05 -7.82
N LEU A 201 -13.18 9.04 -6.92
CA LEU A 201 -12.59 10.22 -6.30
C LEU A 201 -11.44 10.82 -7.11
N GLY A 202 -10.81 10.05 -7.99
CA GLY A 202 -9.76 10.55 -8.88
C GLY A 202 -10.25 11.60 -9.89
N LYS A 203 -11.56 11.83 -9.96
CA LYS A 203 -12.20 12.94 -10.70
C LYS A 203 -12.30 14.24 -9.88
N PHE A 204 -12.06 14.19 -8.58
CA PHE A 204 -12.17 15.34 -7.69
C PHE A 204 -10.84 16.09 -7.60
N PRO A 205 -10.85 17.37 -7.19
CA PRO A 205 -9.63 18.15 -7.01
C PRO A 205 -8.63 17.49 -6.06
N ALA A 206 -7.33 17.59 -6.37
CA ALA A 206 -6.26 16.92 -5.63
C ALA A 206 -6.28 17.19 -4.12
N GLY A 207 -6.62 18.41 -3.69
CA GLY A 207 -6.71 18.75 -2.26
C GLY A 207 -7.81 17.98 -1.51
N PHE A 208 -8.94 17.70 -2.17
CA PHE A 208 -10.01 16.88 -1.59
C PHE A 208 -9.55 15.43 -1.43
N VAL A 209 -8.91 14.88 -2.47
CA VAL A 209 -8.36 13.53 -2.47
C VAL A 209 -7.29 13.38 -1.38
N GLN A 210 -6.37 14.33 -1.24
CA GLN A 210 -5.35 14.34 -0.17
C GLN A 210 -5.96 14.40 1.24
N LYS A 211 -6.98 15.24 1.47
CA LYS A 211 -7.65 15.33 2.78
C LYS A 211 -8.38 14.03 3.12
N MET A 212 -8.99 13.39 2.12
CA MET A 212 -9.61 12.08 2.29
C MET A 212 -8.57 10.98 2.59
N MET A 213 -7.41 11.03 1.92
CA MET A 213 -6.31 10.07 2.13
C MET A 213 -5.66 10.20 3.50
N LYS A 214 -5.51 11.42 4.04
CA LYS A 214 -5.00 11.64 5.40
C LYS A 214 -5.95 11.08 6.47
N ASN A 215 -7.27 11.29 6.29
CA ASN A 215 -8.27 11.01 7.34
C ASN A 215 -8.94 9.63 7.22
N GLY A 216 -8.87 8.98 6.05
CA GLY A 216 -9.44 7.66 5.79
C GLY A 216 -8.74 6.49 6.50
N GLY A 217 -7.63 6.75 7.22
CA GLY A 217 -6.95 5.74 8.04
C GLY A 217 -6.21 4.66 7.25
N SER A 218 -6.13 4.79 5.93
CA SER A 218 -5.17 4.08 5.08
C SER A 218 -4.29 5.15 4.45
N PRO A 219 -3.20 5.57 5.13
CA PRO A 219 -2.34 6.62 4.60
C PRO A 219 -1.79 6.13 3.27
N ILE A 220 -2.15 6.88 2.24
CA ILE A 220 -1.51 6.81 0.95
C ILE A 220 -0.79 8.15 0.84
N VAL A 221 0.53 8.09 0.89
CA VAL A 221 1.38 9.27 0.72
C VAL A 221 1.38 9.61 -0.78
N VAL A 222 0.94 10.82 -1.12
CA VAL A 222 1.13 11.44 -2.44
C VAL A 222 2.44 12.21 -2.42
#